data_AF-A0A813RU83-F1
#
_entry.id   AF-A0A813RU83-F1
#
_cell.length_a   1.000
_cell.length_b   1.000
_cell.length_c   1.000
_cell.angle_alpha   90.00
_cell.angle_beta   90.00
_cell.angle_gamma   90.00
#
_symmetry.space_group_name_H-M   'P 1'
#
loop_
_entity.id
_entity.type
_entity.pdbx_description
1 polymer ?
#
loop_
_entity_poly.entity_id
_entity_poly.type
_entity_poly.pdbx_seq_one_letter_code
_entity_poly.pdbx_strand_id
1 'polypeptide(L)'
;MVHSANTNHSTSTQRTPHFSLSRPLMILLIIGSLILTIIYVNHQGIIATEIFTVGSSTNCLINSKQIDQNCHWYFLNYTPSVWESSWTDNIEKLQNIVCETLTNIDNLNKSALAVERLVELQKFGRNQTESNKQSSDIFLSRMFYQQKCINSITNISSKGVIVSQLIEPLIGLLRDPLTICNRVNTLPPSVYEGAILQSKRFFLLSVAAPFYIHSSTPSPNNNLPMMITSNRRNTNLLPWMYERSKLNSLDRETDMRKGQNILIDLGSSYFGNWNGDTTAGAGRWFYEYYKRFGVKFDRIIAYEYLALNPKTAWEQLPDDVFPVYTLINTGCEKSGKFSPWTNLKAIAKPYDHVVIKLDIDTPQIEGPLINEVLNDSTIHSLIDELFFEHHVTVREMIKYWGNQPGLLKDSYILFTKLRQLGIRMHSWP
;
A
#
# COMPACT_ATOMS: atom_id res chain seq x y z
N MET A 1 -14.45 40.84 39.81
CA MET A 1 -15.87 41.16 39.53
C MET A 1 -16.17 40.60 38.15
N VAL A 2 -16.82 39.44 38.10
CA VAL A 2 -17.10 38.68 36.87
C VAL A 2 -18.61 38.63 36.74
N HIS A 3 -19.15 39.26 35.69
CA HIS A 3 -20.56 39.15 35.31
C HIS A 3 -20.74 37.90 34.46
N SER A 4 -21.45 36.89 34.99
CA SER A 4 -21.96 35.76 34.21
C SER A 4 -23.34 36.12 33.66
N ALA A 5 -23.47 36.16 32.34
CA ALA A 5 -24.75 36.24 31.66
C ALA A 5 -25.32 34.82 31.50
N ASN A 6 -26.46 34.58 32.14
CA ASN A 6 -27.28 33.38 31.99
C ASN A 6 -28.15 33.52 30.72
N THR A 7 -27.97 32.62 29.76
CA THR A 7 -28.88 32.46 28.61
C THR A 7 -29.65 31.14 28.75
N ASN A 8 -30.95 31.26 29.05
CA ASN A 8 -31.90 30.15 29.06
C ASN A 8 -32.31 29.81 27.63
N HIS A 9 -31.92 28.63 27.14
CA HIS A 9 -32.49 28.04 25.92
C HIS A 9 -33.66 27.12 26.28
N SER A 10 -34.87 27.52 25.86
CA SER A 10 -36.08 26.71 25.89
C SER A 10 -36.07 25.67 24.77
N THR A 11 -36.08 24.39 25.12
CA THR A 11 -36.22 23.27 24.18
C THR A 11 -37.69 23.02 23.86
N SER A 12 -38.12 23.35 22.63
CA SER A 12 -39.43 22.95 22.11
C SER A 12 -39.34 21.54 21.54
N THR A 13 -39.91 20.55 22.24
CA THR A 13 -40.12 19.19 21.72
C THR A 13 -41.18 19.21 20.61
N GLN A 14 -40.74 19.16 19.35
CA GLN A 14 -41.62 18.81 18.22
C GLN A 14 -41.87 17.30 18.24
N ARG A 15 -43.13 16.89 18.41
CA ARG A 15 -43.56 15.50 18.24
C ARG A 15 -43.57 15.16 16.75
N THR A 16 -42.73 14.22 16.34
CA THR A 16 -42.76 13.63 15.00
C THR A 16 -44.01 12.74 14.84
N PRO A 17 -44.69 12.77 13.68
CA PRO A 17 -45.85 11.91 13.44
C PRO A 17 -45.43 10.45 13.35
N HIS A 18 -45.98 9.61 14.24
CA HIS A 18 -45.86 8.16 14.17
C HIS A 18 -46.71 7.65 13.00
N PHE A 19 -46.07 7.31 11.88
CA PHE A 19 -46.67 6.50 10.84
C PHE A 19 -46.65 5.03 11.28
N SER A 20 -47.79 4.51 11.72
CA SER A 20 -47.96 3.08 11.95
C SER A 20 -48.15 2.38 10.59
N LEU A 21 -47.09 1.80 10.03
CA LEU A 21 -47.25 0.83 8.95
C LEU A 21 -48.08 -0.34 9.47
N SER A 22 -49.13 -0.71 8.72
CA SER A 22 -49.95 -1.86 9.06
C SER A 22 -49.07 -3.13 9.09
N ARG A 23 -49.27 -3.99 10.09
CA ARG A 23 -48.56 -5.26 10.25
C ARG A 23 -48.39 -6.09 8.96
N PRO A 24 -49.37 -6.18 8.04
CA PRO A 24 -49.17 -6.91 6.79
C PRO A 24 -48.13 -6.28 5.85
N LEU A 25 -47.99 -4.94 5.84
CA LEU A 25 -47.01 -4.25 4.99
C LEU A 25 -45.58 -4.48 5.49
N MET A 26 -45.39 -4.55 6.82
CA MET A 26 -44.09 -4.86 7.42
C MET A 26 -43.65 -6.31 7.11
N ILE A 27 -44.59 -7.26 7.11
CA ILE A 27 -44.31 -8.66 6.74
C ILE A 27 -43.91 -8.77 5.26
N LEU A 28 -44.57 -8.05 4.36
CA LEU A 28 -44.22 -8.02 2.93
C LEU A 28 -42.82 -7.45 2.69
N LEU A 29 -42.42 -6.41 3.42
CA LEU A 29 -41.07 -5.83 3.32
C LEU A 29 -39.98 -6.80 3.82
N ILE A 30 -40.25 -7.52 4.91
CA ILE A 30 -39.33 -8.52 5.44
C ILE A 30 -39.19 -9.69 4.46
N ILE A 31 -40.30 -10.22 3.93
CA ILE A 31 -40.28 -11.31 2.93
C ILE A 31 -39.56 -10.86 1.65
N GLY A 32 -39.82 -9.65 1.17
CA GLY A 32 -39.15 -9.09 -0.01
C GLY A 32 -37.63 -8.98 0.17
N SER A 33 -37.18 -8.50 1.35
CA SER A 33 -35.75 -8.43 1.70
C SER A 33 -35.09 -9.81 1.77
N LEU A 34 -35.79 -10.81 2.33
CA LEU A 34 -35.29 -12.18 2.42
C LEU A 34 -35.17 -12.83 1.03
N ILE A 35 -36.15 -12.64 0.16
CA ILE A 35 -36.12 -13.15 -1.23
C ILE A 35 -34.97 -12.52 -2.01
N LEU A 36 -34.77 -11.20 -1.91
CA LEU A 36 -33.64 -10.51 -2.54
C LEU A 36 -32.28 -11.03 -2.05
N THR A 37 -32.18 -11.32 -0.75
CA THR A 37 -30.95 -11.87 -0.15
C THR A 37 -30.68 -13.29 -0.67
N ILE A 38 -31.71 -14.14 -0.77
CA ILE A 38 -31.58 -15.51 -1.30
C ILE A 38 -31.18 -15.49 -2.79
N ILE A 39 -31.78 -14.60 -3.59
CA ILE A 39 -31.41 -14.44 -5.01
C ILE A 39 -29.96 -13.98 -5.13
N TYR A 40 -29.53 -13.01 -4.31
CA TYR A 40 -28.16 -12.52 -4.30
C TYR A 40 -27.14 -13.61 -3.92
N VAL A 41 -27.43 -14.40 -2.88
CA VAL A 41 -26.55 -15.50 -2.44
C VAL A 41 -26.47 -16.62 -3.48
N ASN A 42 -27.60 -17.00 -4.11
CA ASN A 42 -27.60 -18.01 -5.16
C ASN A 42 -26.88 -17.54 -6.44
N HIS A 43 -26.97 -16.26 -6.80
CA HIS A 43 -26.23 -15.71 -7.94
C HIS A 43 -24.71 -15.70 -7.68
N GLN A 44 -24.26 -15.51 -6.44
CA GLN A 44 -22.85 -15.60 -6.07
C GLN A 44 -22.36 -17.07 -5.99
N GLY A 45 -23.22 -18.01 -5.61
CA GLY A 45 -22.89 -19.44 -5.52
C GLY A 45 -22.72 -20.14 -6.87
N ILE A 46 -23.41 -19.69 -7.92
CA ILE A 46 -23.39 -20.34 -9.25
C ILE A 46 -22.08 -20.06 -10.03
N ILE A 47 -21.29 -19.06 -9.65
CA ILE A 47 -20.01 -18.74 -10.32
C ILE A 47 -18.84 -19.63 -9.85
N ALA A 48 -19.02 -20.47 -8.81
CA ALA A 48 -17.91 -21.14 -8.13
C ALA A 48 -17.73 -22.64 -8.43
N THR A 49 -18.42 -23.24 -9.40
CA THR A 49 -18.26 -24.68 -9.69
C THR A 49 -18.20 -25.00 -11.18
N GLU A 50 -17.11 -24.58 -11.84
CA GLU A 50 -16.57 -25.37 -12.95
C GLU A 50 -15.56 -26.36 -12.39
N ILE A 51 -16.01 -27.60 -12.20
CA ILE A 51 -15.19 -28.75 -11.86
C ILE A 51 -14.40 -29.12 -13.12
N PHE A 52 -13.13 -28.71 -13.19
CA PHE A 52 -12.19 -29.24 -14.17
C PHE A 52 -11.93 -30.72 -13.87
N THR A 53 -12.42 -31.60 -14.75
CA THR A 53 -12.02 -32.99 -14.78
C THR A 53 -10.60 -33.09 -15.34
N VAL A 54 -9.64 -33.43 -14.49
CA VAL A 54 -8.24 -33.64 -14.86
C VAL A 54 -8.13 -34.99 -15.57
N GLY A 55 -7.90 -34.93 -16.87
CA GLY A 55 -7.62 -36.09 -17.71
C GLY A 55 -6.25 -36.70 -17.42
N SER A 56 -6.30 -38.02 -17.20
CA SER A 56 -5.28 -39.07 -17.29
C SER A 56 -3.85 -38.70 -17.72
N SER A 57 -2.93 -39.23 -16.91
CA SER A 57 -1.47 -39.25 -16.99
C SER A 57 -0.86 -39.41 -18.40
N THR A 58 0.01 -38.48 -18.77
CA THR A 58 1.10 -38.70 -19.72
C THR A 58 2.43 -38.56 -18.98
N ASN A 59 3.20 -39.64 -18.97
CA ASN A 59 4.55 -39.69 -18.42
C ASN A 59 5.48 -38.78 -19.24
N CYS A 60 5.73 -37.57 -18.77
CA CYS A 60 6.82 -36.73 -19.26
C CYS A 60 8.12 -37.10 -18.54
N LEU A 61 9.03 -37.76 -19.25
CA LEU A 61 10.44 -37.88 -18.88
C LEU A 61 11.10 -36.49 -18.98
N ILE A 62 11.01 -35.69 -17.92
CA ILE A 62 11.75 -34.43 -17.80
C ILE A 62 13.15 -34.76 -17.27
N ASN A 63 14.07 -35.02 -18.20
CA ASN A 63 15.49 -35.19 -17.91
C ASN A 63 16.26 -33.87 -18.15
N SER A 64 15.71 -32.74 -17.69
CA SER A 64 16.46 -31.49 -17.63
C SER A 64 17.01 -31.33 -16.22
N LYS A 65 18.32 -31.54 -16.05
CA LYS A 65 19.05 -31.00 -14.91
C LYS A 65 18.86 -29.48 -14.94
N GLN A 66 17.84 -29.02 -14.21
CA GLN A 66 17.50 -27.62 -14.10
C GLN A 66 18.63 -27.00 -13.29
N ILE A 67 19.53 -26.28 -13.97
CA ILE A 67 20.60 -25.55 -13.30
C ILE A 67 19.93 -24.53 -12.39
N ASP A 68 20.19 -24.63 -11.08
CA ASP A 68 19.73 -23.68 -10.09
C ASP A 68 20.37 -22.32 -10.37
N GLN A 69 19.68 -21.51 -11.17
CA GLN A 69 20.01 -20.12 -11.40
C GLN A 69 19.45 -19.30 -10.26
N ASN A 70 20.33 -18.72 -9.46
CA ASN A 70 19.92 -17.82 -8.39
C ASN A 70 19.66 -16.43 -8.99
N CYS A 71 18.40 -16.08 -9.15
CA CYS A 71 17.97 -14.83 -9.76
C CYS A 71 17.49 -13.84 -8.72
N HIS A 72 18.20 -12.73 -8.60
CA HIS A 72 17.84 -11.62 -7.72
C HIS A 72 17.39 -10.45 -8.56
N TRP A 73 16.59 -9.58 -7.97
CA TRP A 73 16.24 -8.34 -8.63
C TRP A 73 16.81 -7.17 -7.87
N TYR A 74 17.16 -6.15 -8.63
CA TYR A 74 17.86 -4.99 -8.16
C TYR A 74 17.08 -3.78 -8.60
N PHE A 75 16.81 -2.88 -7.65
CA PHE A 75 16.34 -1.56 -7.98
C PHE A 75 17.35 -0.86 -8.90
N LEU A 76 16.84 -0.27 -9.98
CA LEU A 76 17.65 0.49 -10.93
C LEU A 76 17.54 1.98 -10.66
N ASN A 77 16.31 2.51 -10.74
CA ASN A 77 16.03 3.92 -10.56
C ASN A 77 14.54 4.18 -10.35
N TYR A 78 14.26 5.42 -9.94
CA TYR A 78 12.94 6.00 -9.86
C TYR A 78 12.79 7.03 -10.96
N THR A 79 11.63 7.07 -11.62
CA THR A 79 11.28 8.13 -12.57
C THR A 79 9.94 8.74 -12.19
N PRO A 80 9.91 10.05 -11.82
CA PRO A 80 8.67 10.76 -11.58
C PRO A 80 7.85 10.84 -12.87
N SER A 81 6.52 10.88 -12.75
CA SER A 81 5.65 11.18 -13.89
C SER A 81 5.90 12.61 -14.39
N VAL A 82 5.46 12.92 -15.61
CA VAL A 82 5.52 14.30 -16.13
C VAL A 82 4.74 15.26 -15.22
N TRP A 83 3.63 14.77 -14.65
CA TRP A 83 2.81 15.55 -13.74
C TRP A 83 3.51 15.79 -12.40
N GLU A 84 4.10 14.76 -11.79
CA GLU A 84 4.91 14.91 -10.57
C GLU A 84 6.11 15.83 -10.78
N SER A 85 6.80 15.71 -11.92
CA SER A 85 7.93 16.58 -12.25
C SER A 85 7.50 18.04 -12.30
N SER A 86 6.38 18.32 -13.01
CA SER A 86 5.81 19.67 -13.07
C SER A 86 5.45 20.23 -11.69
N TRP A 87 4.94 19.40 -10.77
CA TRP A 87 4.68 19.81 -9.38
C TRP A 87 5.96 20.11 -8.63
N THR A 88 6.94 19.20 -8.70
CA THR A 88 8.23 19.31 -8.01
C THR A 88 8.99 20.55 -8.45
N ASP A 89 9.04 20.84 -9.75
CA ASP A 89 9.73 21.99 -10.32
C ASP A 89 9.11 23.33 -9.91
N ASN A 90 7.83 23.34 -9.52
CA ASN A 90 7.08 24.56 -9.17
C ASN A 90 6.72 24.64 -7.68
N ILE A 91 7.21 23.71 -6.84
CA ILE A 91 6.72 23.54 -5.47
C ILE A 91 6.87 24.78 -4.58
N GLU A 92 7.89 25.61 -4.83
CA GLU A 92 8.10 26.88 -4.12
C GLU A 92 6.92 27.86 -4.27
N LYS A 93 6.30 27.87 -5.47
CA LYS A 93 5.10 28.66 -5.75
C LYS A 93 3.85 27.93 -5.28
N LEU A 94 3.77 26.63 -5.57
CA LEU A 94 2.56 25.83 -5.35
C LEU A 94 2.22 25.65 -3.87
N GLN A 95 3.21 25.58 -2.97
CA GLN A 95 2.99 25.33 -1.54
C GLN A 95 2.01 26.31 -0.85
N ASN A 96 1.84 27.52 -1.39
CA ASN A 96 0.94 28.54 -0.82
C ASN A 96 -0.45 28.56 -1.48
N ILE A 97 -0.62 27.83 -2.57
CA ILE A 97 -1.83 27.82 -3.41
C ILE A 97 -2.17 26.40 -3.88
N VAL A 98 -1.94 25.40 -3.02
CA VAL A 98 -2.04 23.98 -3.40
C VAL A 98 -3.47 23.68 -3.85
N CYS A 99 -4.47 24.08 -3.08
CA CYS A 99 -5.86 23.79 -3.43
C CYS A 99 -6.39 24.62 -4.59
N GLU A 100 -5.98 25.89 -4.75
CA GLU A 100 -6.32 26.68 -5.95
C GLU A 100 -5.73 26.03 -7.21
N THR A 101 -4.52 25.47 -7.11
CA THR A 101 -3.87 24.78 -8.22
C THR A 101 -4.57 23.46 -8.54
N LEU A 102 -4.88 22.63 -7.53
CA LEU A 102 -5.56 21.35 -7.71
C LEU A 102 -7.00 21.50 -8.23
N THR A 103 -7.68 22.59 -7.88
CA THR A 103 -9.05 22.86 -8.33
C THR A 103 -9.13 23.47 -9.74
N ASN A 104 -8.01 23.84 -10.35
CA ASN A 104 -7.96 24.16 -11.78
C ASN A 104 -8.43 22.93 -12.60
N ILE A 105 -9.28 23.16 -13.60
CA ILE A 105 -9.90 22.09 -14.40
C ILE A 105 -8.90 21.08 -14.97
N ASP A 106 -7.70 21.52 -15.37
CA ASP A 106 -6.67 20.62 -15.89
C ASP A 106 -6.12 19.69 -14.80
N ASN A 107 -5.73 20.22 -13.63
CA ASN A 107 -5.25 19.42 -12.51
C ASN A 107 -6.35 18.54 -11.91
N LEU A 108 -7.59 19.03 -11.90
CA LEU A 108 -8.74 18.28 -11.42
C LEU A 108 -8.99 17.05 -12.31
N ASN A 109 -8.94 17.22 -13.64
CA ASN A 109 -9.09 16.11 -14.59
C ASN A 109 -7.94 15.10 -14.46
N LYS A 110 -6.68 15.56 -14.34
CA LYS A 110 -5.52 14.69 -14.09
C LYS A 110 -5.66 13.90 -12.79
N SER A 111 -6.13 14.57 -11.73
CA SER A 111 -6.38 13.96 -10.42
C SER A 111 -7.46 12.89 -10.50
N ALA A 112 -8.58 13.17 -11.15
CA ALA A 112 -9.66 12.19 -11.33
C ALA A 112 -9.17 10.96 -12.11
N LEU A 113 -8.50 11.15 -13.25
CA LEU A 113 -7.97 10.04 -14.06
C LEU A 113 -6.93 9.20 -13.31
N ALA A 114 -6.05 9.85 -12.53
CA ALA A 114 -5.07 9.14 -11.71
C ALA A 114 -5.75 8.34 -10.59
N VAL A 115 -6.68 8.94 -9.84
CA VAL A 115 -7.40 8.27 -8.75
C VAL A 115 -8.25 7.11 -9.27
N GLU A 116 -8.97 7.29 -10.38
CA GLU A 116 -9.75 6.22 -11.02
C GLU A 116 -8.85 5.05 -11.40
N ARG A 117 -7.69 5.33 -12.02
CA ARG A 117 -6.71 4.31 -12.38
C ARG A 117 -6.14 3.60 -11.14
N LEU A 118 -5.83 4.32 -10.08
CA LEU A 118 -5.34 3.74 -8.82
C LEU A 118 -6.38 2.80 -8.20
N VAL A 119 -7.64 3.22 -8.14
CA VAL A 119 -8.76 2.42 -7.62
C VAL A 119 -9.00 1.18 -8.48
N GLU A 120 -8.90 1.29 -9.80
CA GLU A 120 -8.98 0.15 -10.72
C GLU A 120 -7.87 -0.87 -10.42
N LEU A 121 -6.61 -0.42 -10.35
CA LEU A 121 -5.46 -1.29 -10.06
C LEU A 121 -5.57 -1.95 -8.68
N GLN A 122 -6.02 -1.20 -7.68
CA GLN A 122 -6.32 -1.73 -6.35
C GLN A 122 -7.42 -2.79 -6.40
N LYS A 123 -8.46 -2.67 -7.25
CA LYS A 123 -9.58 -3.62 -7.32
C LYS A 123 -9.15 -4.98 -7.83
N PHE A 124 -8.52 -5.01 -9.00
CA PHE A 124 -8.22 -6.23 -9.73
C PHE A 124 -6.90 -6.88 -9.33
N GLY A 125 -6.02 -6.11 -8.67
CA GLY A 125 -4.69 -6.58 -8.33
C GLY A 125 -3.95 -7.07 -9.58
N ARG A 126 -3.29 -8.22 -9.43
CA ARG A 126 -2.36 -8.75 -10.44
C ARG A 126 -3.02 -9.47 -11.60
N ASN A 127 -4.28 -9.87 -11.49
CA ASN A 127 -4.88 -10.73 -12.51
C ASN A 127 -5.10 -10.01 -13.86
N GLN A 128 -4.84 -8.70 -13.94
CA GLN A 128 -4.90 -7.89 -15.17
C GLN A 128 -3.54 -7.39 -15.66
N THR A 129 -2.41 -7.87 -15.11
CA THR A 129 -1.05 -7.29 -15.31
C THR A 129 -0.51 -7.24 -16.74
N GLU A 130 -1.17 -7.86 -17.71
CA GLU A 130 -0.70 -7.89 -19.10
C GLU A 130 -1.63 -7.20 -20.11
N SER A 131 -2.86 -6.83 -19.72
CA SER A 131 -3.82 -6.27 -20.67
C SER A 131 -3.70 -4.75 -20.74
N ASN A 132 -2.83 -4.29 -21.62
CA ASN A 132 -2.74 -2.95 -22.21
C ASN A 132 -2.37 -1.80 -21.26
N LYS A 133 -1.22 -1.18 -21.54
CA LYS A 133 -0.83 0.12 -21.00
C LYS A 133 -1.99 1.10 -21.21
N GLN A 134 -2.51 1.65 -20.12
CA GLN A 134 -3.57 2.64 -20.17
C GLN A 134 -2.98 4.03 -20.40
N SER A 135 -3.72 4.91 -21.07
CA SER A 135 -3.28 6.29 -21.29
C SER A 135 -3.08 7.04 -19.96
N SER A 136 -3.88 6.72 -18.94
CA SER A 136 -3.78 7.30 -17.59
C SER A 136 -2.51 6.90 -16.83
N ASP A 137 -1.79 5.83 -17.24
CA ASP A 137 -0.50 5.46 -16.64
C ASP A 137 0.58 6.55 -16.84
N ILE A 138 0.36 7.53 -17.72
CA ILE A 138 1.26 8.69 -17.88
C ILE A 138 1.29 9.60 -16.65
N PHE A 139 0.24 9.59 -15.83
CA PHE A 139 0.15 10.39 -14.61
C PHE A 139 0.82 9.74 -13.42
N LEU A 140 1.12 8.44 -13.51
CA LEU A 140 1.74 7.66 -12.45
C LEU A 140 3.27 7.58 -12.63
N SER A 141 3.97 7.57 -11.51
CA SER A 141 5.43 7.48 -11.45
C SER A 141 5.88 6.01 -11.54
N ARG A 142 7.18 5.76 -11.73
CA ARG A 142 7.70 4.41 -12.02
C ARG A 142 8.93 4.07 -11.17
N MET A 143 8.93 2.84 -10.65
CA MET A 143 10.08 2.18 -10.04
C MET A 143 10.63 1.15 -11.03
N PHE A 144 11.90 1.23 -11.40
CA PHE A 144 12.52 0.29 -12.33
C PHE A 144 13.37 -0.73 -11.60
N TYR A 145 13.30 -1.98 -12.06
CA TYR A 145 14.05 -3.10 -11.50
C TYR A 145 14.69 -3.92 -12.62
N GLN A 146 15.84 -4.52 -12.33
CA GLN A 146 16.52 -5.47 -13.22
C GLN A 146 16.70 -6.80 -12.52
N GLN A 147 16.29 -7.88 -13.17
CA GLN A 147 16.67 -9.21 -12.75
C GLN A 147 18.12 -9.48 -13.14
N LYS A 148 18.93 -10.01 -12.22
CA LYS A 148 20.24 -10.58 -12.52
C LYS A 148 20.27 -12.00 -11.99
N CYS A 149 20.55 -12.92 -12.89
CA CYS A 149 20.70 -14.34 -12.55
C CYS A 149 22.18 -14.68 -12.51
N ILE A 150 22.61 -15.30 -11.41
CA ILE A 150 23.97 -15.82 -11.26
C ILE A 150 23.88 -17.33 -11.45
N ASN A 151 24.61 -17.83 -12.44
CA ASN A 151 24.79 -19.26 -12.59
C ASN A 151 25.77 -19.73 -11.50
N SER A 152 25.32 -20.60 -10.61
CA SER A 152 26.12 -21.11 -9.48
C SER A 152 27.38 -21.85 -9.90
N ILE A 153 27.39 -22.45 -11.10
CA ILE A 153 28.52 -23.22 -11.64
C ILE A 153 29.55 -22.29 -12.29
N THR A 154 29.10 -21.36 -13.12
CA THR A 154 30.01 -20.51 -13.91
C THR A 154 30.35 -19.19 -13.25
N ASN A 155 29.58 -18.78 -12.23
CA ASN A 155 29.61 -17.45 -11.63
C ASN A 155 29.40 -16.30 -12.66
N ILE A 156 28.88 -16.62 -13.85
CA ILE A 156 28.56 -15.63 -14.88
C ILE A 156 27.17 -15.08 -14.60
N SER A 157 27.09 -13.76 -14.48
CA SER A 157 25.83 -13.05 -14.37
C SER A 157 25.24 -12.82 -15.76
N SER A 158 24.03 -13.33 -16.01
CA SER A 158 23.25 -12.91 -17.17
C SER A 158 22.49 -11.63 -16.84
N LYS A 159 22.58 -10.63 -17.74
CA LYS A 159 21.67 -9.48 -17.68
C LYS A 159 20.26 -9.99 -17.93
N GLY A 160 19.42 -9.93 -16.91
CA GLY A 160 18.03 -10.33 -17.01
C GLY A 160 17.14 -9.19 -17.50
N VAL A 161 15.84 -9.43 -17.33
CA VAL A 161 14.77 -8.56 -17.79
C VAL A 161 14.73 -7.28 -16.95
N ILE A 162 14.47 -6.15 -17.61
CA ILE A 162 14.14 -4.88 -16.93
C ILE A 162 12.63 -4.76 -16.87
N VAL A 163 12.10 -4.46 -15.69
CA VAL A 163 10.67 -4.18 -15.49
C VAL A 163 10.49 -2.83 -14.84
N SER A 164 9.34 -2.20 -15.08
CA SER A 164 8.89 -1.05 -14.30
C SER A 164 7.60 -1.36 -13.58
N GLN A 165 7.46 -0.89 -12.34
CA GLN A 165 6.25 -0.94 -11.57
C GLN A 165 5.70 0.47 -11.36
N LEU A 166 4.39 0.64 -11.48
CA LEU A 166 3.75 1.92 -11.20
C LEU A 166 3.78 2.25 -9.71
N ILE A 167 3.76 3.53 -9.38
CA ILE A 167 3.54 4.07 -8.04
C ILE A 167 2.77 5.39 -8.19
N GLU A 168 1.96 5.74 -7.20
CA GLU A 168 1.23 7.01 -7.21
C GLU A 168 2.20 8.20 -7.27
N PRO A 169 1.85 9.29 -7.98
CA PRO A 169 2.72 10.43 -8.13
C PRO A 169 2.74 11.29 -6.86
N LEU A 170 3.87 11.93 -6.59
CA LEU A 170 4.00 12.96 -5.55
C LEU A 170 3.39 14.28 -6.08
N ILE A 171 2.11 14.54 -5.77
CA ILE A 171 1.37 15.73 -6.23
C ILE A 171 0.56 16.34 -5.07
N GLY A 172 0.20 17.62 -5.18
CA GLY A 172 -0.65 18.28 -4.21
C GLY A 172 -0.06 18.32 -2.80
N LEU A 173 -0.82 17.84 -1.83
CA LEU A 173 -0.41 17.67 -0.43
C LEU A 173 0.30 16.32 -0.20
N LEU A 174 0.78 15.68 -1.28
CA LEU A 174 1.32 14.31 -1.31
C LEU A 174 0.31 13.23 -0.93
N ARG A 175 -0.97 13.59 -0.80
CA ARG A 175 -2.10 12.74 -0.43
C ARG A 175 -3.12 12.77 -1.56
N ASP A 176 -4.24 12.10 -1.35
CA ASP A 176 -5.35 12.15 -2.30
C ASP A 176 -5.76 13.60 -2.59
N PRO A 177 -5.57 14.09 -3.83
CA PRO A 177 -5.81 15.49 -4.18
C PRO A 177 -7.29 15.90 -4.06
N LEU A 178 -8.21 14.94 -3.96
CA LEU A 178 -9.65 15.17 -3.95
C LEU A 178 -10.27 15.16 -2.53
N THR A 179 -9.46 15.00 -1.49
CA THR A 179 -9.96 14.81 -0.11
C THR A 179 -9.87 16.05 0.76
N ILE A 180 -8.75 16.78 0.69
CA ILE A 180 -8.50 17.95 1.57
C ILE A 180 -9.05 19.24 0.97
N CYS A 181 -8.91 19.42 -0.35
CA CYS A 181 -9.39 20.61 -1.03
C CYS A 181 -10.92 20.61 -1.12
N ASN A 182 -11.52 21.81 -1.22
CA ASN A 182 -12.97 21.96 -1.36
C ASN A 182 -13.48 21.11 -2.54
N ARG A 183 -14.56 20.35 -2.30
CA ARG A 183 -15.17 19.51 -3.32
C ARG A 183 -15.57 20.35 -4.52
N VAL A 184 -15.19 19.86 -5.69
CA VAL A 184 -15.63 20.45 -6.96
C VAL A 184 -16.83 19.63 -7.46
N ASN A 185 -17.98 20.29 -7.61
CA ASN A 185 -19.25 19.68 -8.02
C ASN A 185 -19.23 19.07 -9.43
N THR A 186 -18.16 19.28 -10.20
CA THR A 186 -18.05 18.85 -11.60
C THR A 186 -17.56 17.42 -11.76
N LEU A 187 -17.00 16.79 -10.72
CA LEU A 187 -16.52 15.41 -10.81
C LEU A 187 -17.65 14.38 -10.58
N PRO A 188 -17.64 13.24 -11.29
CA PRO A 188 -18.61 12.18 -11.09
C PRO A 188 -18.64 11.71 -9.61
N PRO A 189 -19.83 11.42 -9.04
CA PRO A 189 -19.94 10.88 -7.69
C PRO A 189 -19.11 9.62 -7.46
N SER A 190 -18.92 8.79 -8.50
CA SER A 190 -18.07 7.59 -8.46
C SER A 190 -16.62 7.86 -8.05
N VAL A 191 -16.12 9.07 -8.30
CA VAL A 191 -14.78 9.50 -7.88
C VAL A 191 -14.74 9.82 -6.38
N TYR A 192 -15.88 10.02 -5.73
CA TYR A 192 -16.01 10.25 -4.29
C TYR A 192 -16.68 9.09 -3.53
N GLU A 193 -17.30 8.15 -4.24
CA GLU A 193 -18.00 7.01 -3.66
C GLU A 193 -17.05 5.85 -3.31
N GLY A 194 -17.30 5.23 -2.17
CA GLY A 194 -16.54 4.10 -1.64
C GLY A 194 -16.06 4.36 -0.22
N ALA A 195 -16.43 3.48 0.71
CA ALA A 195 -16.03 3.51 2.11
C ALA A 195 -14.52 3.22 2.34
N ILE A 196 -13.69 3.22 1.29
CA ILE A 196 -12.23 3.13 1.41
C ILE A 196 -11.69 4.54 1.69
N LEU A 197 -12.03 5.03 2.88
CA LEU A 197 -11.26 5.92 3.75
C LEU A 197 -10.28 6.90 3.08
N GLN A 198 -10.86 8.03 2.67
CA GLN A 198 -10.41 9.44 2.73
C GLN A 198 -8.95 9.86 2.47
N SER A 199 -8.07 8.99 1.99
CA SER A 199 -6.82 9.33 1.27
C SER A 199 -6.06 8.08 0.88
N LYS A 200 -6.28 6.97 1.60
CA LYS A 200 -5.58 5.69 1.40
C LYS A 200 -5.85 5.07 0.03
N ARG A 201 -6.95 5.45 -0.65
CA ARG A 201 -7.22 5.05 -2.04
C ARG A 201 -6.21 5.61 -3.05
N PHE A 202 -5.42 6.62 -2.66
CA PHE A 202 -4.36 7.14 -3.50
C PHE A 202 -3.11 6.24 -3.50
N PHE A 203 -3.03 5.24 -2.62
CA PHE A 203 -1.87 4.37 -2.52
C PHE A 203 -1.83 3.29 -3.59
N LEU A 204 -0.72 3.16 -4.30
CA LEU A 204 -0.48 2.02 -5.17
C LEU A 204 0.57 1.10 -4.55
N LEU A 205 0.13 0.19 -3.67
CA LEU A 205 1.05 -0.71 -2.98
C LEU A 205 1.64 -1.75 -3.92
N SER A 206 2.81 -2.28 -3.58
CA SER A 206 3.54 -3.23 -4.45
C SER A 206 2.72 -4.47 -4.82
N VAL A 207 1.80 -4.89 -3.95
CA VAL A 207 0.93 -6.05 -4.17
C VAL A 207 -0.13 -5.81 -5.26
N ALA A 208 -0.55 -4.56 -5.45
CA ALA A 208 -1.56 -4.16 -6.45
C ALA A 208 -0.95 -3.53 -7.71
N ALA A 209 0.28 -3.03 -7.64
CA ALA A 209 0.89 -2.30 -8.75
C ALA A 209 1.34 -3.23 -9.90
N PRO A 210 0.97 -2.93 -11.16
CA PRO A 210 1.31 -3.78 -12.30
C PRO A 210 2.77 -3.63 -12.73
N PHE A 211 3.27 -4.62 -13.48
CA PHE A 211 4.62 -4.61 -14.06
C PHE A 211 4.55 -4.47 -15.58
N TYR A 212 5.46 -3.66 -16.12
CA TYR A 212 5.71 -3.60 -17.55
C TYR A 212 7.10 -4.13 -17.83
N ILE A 213 7.19 -5.15 -18.67
CA ILE A 213 8.45 -5.69 -19.17
C ILE A 213 8.98 -4.76 -20.25
N HIS A 214 10.20 -4.25 -20.06
CA HIS A 214 10.92 -3.50 -21.08
C HIS A 214 11.81 -4.49 -21.82
N SER A 215 11.47 -4.79 -23.08
CA SER A 215 12.29 -5.64 -23.93
C SER A 215 13.68 -5.01 -24.05
N SER A 216 14.70 -5.75 -23.59
CA SER A 216 16.08 -5.42 -23.93
C SER A 216 16.18 -5.39 -25.45
N THR A 217 16.77 -4.33 -26.00
CA THR A 217 17.06 -4.21 -27.43
C THR A 217 17.60 -5.55 -27.94
N PRO A 218 17.03 -6.13 -29.00
CA PRO A 218 17.49 -7.41 -29.51
C PRO A 218 18.98 -7.31 -29.77
N SER A 219 19.78 -8.14 -29.08
CA SER A 219 21.21 -8.19 -29.31
C SER A 219 21.42 -8.62 -30.77
N PRO A 220 22.07 -7.80 -31.61
CA PRO A 220 22.14 -8.04 -33.06
C PRO A 220 22.93 -9.31 -33.47
N ASN A 221 23.58 -10.00 -32.53
CA ASN A 221 24.48 -11.13 -32.84
C ASN A 221 24.00 -12.52 -32.38
N ASN A 222 22.80 -12.67 -31.82
CA ASN A 222 22.27 -13.99 -31.44
C ASN A 222 21.01 -14.34 -32.24
N ASN A 223 21.20 -15.08 -33.33
CA ASN A 223 20.14 -15.60 -34.20
C ASN A 223 19.27 -16.71 -33.57
N LEU A 224 19.33 -16.90 -32.24
CA LEU A 224 18.32 -17.67 -31.54
C LEU A 224 17.40 -16.70 -30.79
N PRO A 225 16.14 -16.50 -31.24
CA PRO A 225 15.15 -15.87 -30.39
C PRO A 225 15.04 -16.72 -29.14
N MET A 226 15.51 -16.18 -28.01
CA MET A 226 15.21 -16.73 -26.70
C MET A 226 13.72 -16.53 -26.49
N MET A 227 12.91 -17.39 -27.10
CA MET A 227 11.51 -17.53 -26.75
C MET A 227 11.51 -17.92 -25.29
N ILE A 228 11.22 -16.94 -24.44
CA ILE A 228 10.66 -17.19 -23.12
C ILE A 228 9.33 -17.87 -23.43
N THR A 229 9.35 -19.18 -23.60
CA THR A 229 8.17 -19.96 -23.89
C THR A 229 7.24 -19.77 -22.70
N SER A 230 6.12 -19.12 -22.98
CA SER A 230 5.05 -18.69 -22.08
C SER A 230 4.37 -19.82 -21.29
N ASN A 231 4.88 -21.05 -21.36
CA ASN A 231 4.48 -22.15 -20.48
C ASN A 231 5.02 -21.99 -19.04
N ARG A 232 5.90 -21.02 -18.77
CA ARG A 232 6.09 -20.51 -17.40
C ARG A 232 5.01 -19.47 -17.09
N ARG A 233 3.77 -19.91 -16.86
CA ARG A 233 2.60 -19.07 -16.52
C ARG A 233 2.69 -18.25 -15.22
N ASN A 234 3.87 -18.03 -14.63
CA ASN A 234 4.01 -17.33 -13.34
C ASN A 234 5.09 -16.24 -13.37
N THR A 235 5.20 -15.46 -14.46
CA THR A 235 6.16 -14.35 -14.61
C THR A 235 5.69 -13.02 -14.00
N ASN A 236 4.54 -13.00 -13.32
CA ASN A 236 3.86 -11.76 -12.89
C ASN A 236 4.08 -11.40 -11.41
N LEU A 237 5.04 -12.05 -10.74
CA LEU A 237 5.43 -11.73 -9.36
C LEU A 237 6.75 -10.98 -9.36
N LEU A 238 6.84 -9.94 -8.53
CA LEU A 238 8.15 -9.38 -8.18
C LEU A 238 9.06 -10.48 -7.61
N PRO A 239 10.39 -10.38 -7.83
CA PRO A 239 11.48 -11.06 -7.09
C PRO A 239 11.11 -11.68 -5.74
N TRP A 240 10.80 -10.81 -4.78
CA TRP A 240 10.62 -11.17 -3.37
C TRP A 240 9.27 -11.86 -3.14
N MET A 241 8.37 -11.82 -4.11
CA MET A 241 7.10 -12.55 -4.09
C MET A 241 7.15 -13.86 -4.88
N TYR A 242 8.07 -13.99 -5.85
CA TYR A 242 8.22 -15.19 -6.68
C TYR A 242 8.77 -16.40 -5.89
N GLU A 243 9.75 -16.19 -5.01
CA GLU A 243 10.27 -17.26 -4.14
C GLU A 243 9.20 -17.84 -3.19
N ARG A 244 8.13 -17.09 -2.91
CA ARG A 244 7.14 -17.47 -1.89
C ARG A 244 6.12 -18.50 -2.35
N SER A 245 5.81 -18.59 -3.65
CA SER A 245 4.75 -19.47 -4.16
C SER A 245 5.21 -20.90 -4.46
N LYS A 246 6.53 -21.14 -4.59
CA LYS A 246 7.09 -22.44 -4.97
C LYS A 246 7.55 -23.34 -3.81
N LEU A 247 7.62 -22.82 -2.58
CA LEU A 247 8.19 -23.54 -1.44
C LEU A 247 7.22 -24.50 -0.71
N ASN A 248 6.02 -24.72 -1.25
CA ASN A 248 5.03 -25.62 -0.63
C ASN A 248 4.89 -26.99 -1.31
N SER A 249 5.73 -27.34 -2.29
CA SER A 249 5.67 -28.67 -2.91
C SER A 249 6.99 -29.42 -2.78
N LEU A 250 7.07 -30.21 -1.70
CA LEU A 250 7.76 -31.49 -1.57
C LEU A 250 9.16 -31.60 -2.19
N ASP A 251 10.20 -31.32 -1.40
CA ASP A 251 11.29 -32.26 -1.06
C ASP A 251 12.59 -31.54 -0.62
N ARG A 252 13.12 -32.02 0.52
CA ARG A 252 14.51 -31.97 1.03
C ARG A 252 15.22 -30.62 1.20
N GLU A 253 15.10 -30.10 2.43
CA GLU A 253 16.20 -29.97 3.40
C GLU A 253 17.62 -29.72 2.84
N THR A 254 17.89 -28.47 2.43
CA THR A 254 19.09 -27.70 2.85
C THR A 254 18.81 -26.20 2.73
N ASP A 255 18.14 -25.65 3.74
CA ASP A 255 18.27 -24.29 4.30
C ASP A 255 18.35 -23.08 3.34
N MET A 256 17.50 -23.01 2.32
CA MET A 256 17.04 -21.71 1.82
C MET A 256 15.81 -21.29 2.60
N ARG A 257 16.02 -20.51 3.67
CA ARG A 257 14.93 -19.96 4.49
C ARG A 257 13.99 -19.17 3.60
N LYS A 258 12.70 -19.51 3.68
CA LYS A 258 11.61 -18.78 3.04
C LYS A 258 11.62 -17.32 3.52
N GLY A 259 11.64 -16.37 2.58
CA GLY A 259 11.53 -14.94 2.91
C GLY A 259 10.22 -14.63 3.64
N GLN A 260 10.29 -13.73 4.61
CA GLN A 260 9.20 -13.31 5.48
C GLN A 260 8.48 -12.07 4.94
N ASN A 261 7.23 -11.89 5.33
CA ASN A 261 6.48 -10.64 5.20
C ASN A 261 6.45 -9.98 6.59
N ILE A 262 7.05 -8.82 6.72
CA ILE A 262 7.21 -8.13 8.01
C ILE A 262 6.50 -6.78 7.91
N LEU A 263 5.59 -6.52 8.84
CA LEU A 263 5.03 -5.18 9.09
C LEU A 263 5.67 -4.61 10.36
N ILE A 264 6.21 -3.40 10.28
CA ILE A 264 6.62 -2.62 11.44
C ILE A 264 5.77 -1.35 11.46
N ASP A 265 4.91 -1.23 12.46
CA ASP A 265 3.98 -0.11 12.64
C ASP A 265 4.48 0.77 13.80
N LEU A 266 5.07 1.92 13.47
CA LEU A 266 5.60 2.87 14.45
C LEU A 266 4.54 3.95 14.72
N GLY A 267 3.98 3.93 15.94
CA GLY A 267 2.78 4.66 16.33
C GLY A 267 1.51 3.91 15.90
N SER A 268 1.42 2.63 16.31
CA SER A 268 0.39 1.72 15.82
C SER A 268 -1.01 2.02 16.33
N SER A 269 -1.13 2.69 17.49
CA SER A 269 -2.36 2.75 18.27
C SER A 269 -2.92 1.33 18.55
N TYR A 270 -4.22 1.20 18.81
CA TYR A 270 -4.90 -0.09 18.89
C TYR A 270 -5.10 -0.70 17.49
N PHE A 271 -4.96 -2.03 17.35
CA PHE A 271 -5.01 -2.70 16.05
C PHE A 271 -6.33 -2.47 15.29
N GLY A 272 -7.48 -2.66 15.95
CA GLY A 272 -8.78 -2.80 15.30
C GLY A 272 -9.63 -1.53 15.26
N ASN A 273 -9.55 -0.69 16.29
CA ASN A 273 -10.22 0.60 16.36
C ASN A 273 -9.52 1.52 17.36
N TRP A 274 -9.62 2.83 17.11
CA TRP A 274 -9.21 3.87 18.06
C TRP A 274 -10.43 4.73 18.40
N ASN A 275 -10.80 4.82 19.67
CA ASN A 275 -11.99 5.56 20.12
C ASN A 275 -13.30 5.16 19.39
N GLY A 276 -13.44 3.88 19.04
CA GLY A 276 -14.59 3.37 18.29
C GLY A 276 -14.53 3.63 16.78
N ASP A 277 -13.52 4.35 16.30
CA ASP A 277 -13.25 4.51 14.87
C ASP A 277 -12.43 3.32 14.35
N THR A 278 -13.08 2.42 13.61
CA THR A 278 -12.44 1.26 12.98
C THR A 278 -11.45 1.63 11.88
N THR A 279 -11.40 2.89 11.50
CA THR A 279 -10.69 3.38 10.32
C THR A 279 -9.33 4.02 10.65
N ALA A 280 -9.18 4.39 11.92
CA ALA A 280 -7.95 4.88 12.51
C ALA A 280 -6.90 3.76 12.77
N GLY A 281 -7.33 2.49 12.86
CA GLY A 281 -6.43 1.36 13.09
C GLY A 281 -5.54 1.06 11.88
N ALA A 282 -4.33 1.64 11.85
CA ALA A 282 -3.38 1.47 10.75
C ALA A 282 -2.98 -0.01 10.55
N GLY A 283 -2.63 -0.70 11.63
CA GLY A 283 -2.29 -2.13 11.61
C GLY A 283 -3.37 -3.01 10.97
N ARG A 284 -4.65 -2.77 11.29
CA ARG A 284 -5.77 -3.47 10.65
C ARG A 284 -5.87 -3.15 9.16
N TRP A 285 -5.70 -1.90 8.76
CA TRP A 285 -5.75 -1.51 7.35
C TRP A 285 -4.68 -2.25 6.53
N PHE A 286 -3.43 -2.27 7.00
CA PHE A 286 -2.36 -3.04 6.34
C PHE A 286 -2.69 -4.52 6.26
N TYR A 287 -3.09 -5.11 7.39
CA TYR A 287 -3.44 -6.52 7.44
C TYR A 287 -4.55 -6.88 6.44
N GLU A 288 -5.67 -6.14 6.44
CA GLU A 288 -6.80 -6.40 5.53
C GLU A 288 -6.41 -6.17 4.06
N TYR A 289 -5.64 -5.12 3.77
CA TYR A 289 -5.20 -4.80 2.42
C TYR A 289 -4.32 -5.91 1.84
N TYR A 290 -3.25 -6.31 2.55
CA TYR A 290 -2.34 -7.36 2.08
C TYR A 290 -3.01 -8.74 2.03
N LYS A 291 -3.85 -9.07 3.04
CA LYS A 291 -4.60 -10.33 3.10
C LYS A 291 -5.50 -10.51 1.89
N ARG A 292 -6.12 -9.43 1.40
CA ARG A 292 -6.96 -9.46 0.19
C ARG A 292 -6.20 -9.86 -1.07
N PHE A 293 -4.89 -9.61 -1.14
CA PHE A 293 -4.01 -10.07 -2.23
C PHE A 293 -3.30 -11.39 -1.92
N GLY A 294 -3.77 -12.13 -0.91
CA GLY A 294 -3.19 -13.42 -0.51
C GLY A 294 -1.84 -13.30 0.20
N VAL A 295 -1.44 -12.10 0.63
CA VAL A 295 -0.20 -11.89 1.38
C VAL A 295 -0.52 -11.88 2.88
N LYS A 296 0.11 -12.77 3.63
CA LYS A 296 0.01 -12.84 5.09
C LYS A 296 1.32 -12.32 5.70
N PHE A 297 1.22 -11.51 6.74
CA PHE A 297 2.39 -11.13 7.52
C PHE A 297 2.86 -12.29 8.38
N ASP A 298 4.15 -12.60 8.30
CA ASP A 298 4.82 -13.58 9.17
C ASP A 298 5.24 -12.93 10.50
N ARG A 299 5.35 -11.60 10.53
CA ARG A 299 5.60 -10.78 11.72
C ARG A 299 4.90 -9.44 11.60
N ILE A 300 4.28 -9.00 12.69
CA ILE A 300 3.78 -7.63 12.86
C ILE A 300 4.38 -7.08 14.15
N ILE A 301 5.16 -6.01 14.07
CA ILE A 301 5.76 -5.35 15.21
C ILE A 301 5.16 -3.97 15.34
N ALA A 302 4.41 -3.75 16.41
CA ALA A 302 3.70 -2.54 16.69
C ALA A 302 4.39 -1.79 17.83
N TYR A 303 4.84 -0.56 17.58
CA TYR A 303 5.37 0.33 18.59
C TYR A 303 4.32 1.36 18.94
N GLU A 304 4.12 1.58 20.23
CA GLU A 304 3.23 2.64 20.70
C GLU A 304 3.91 3.39 21.85
N TYR A 305 3.91 4.72 21.75
CA TYR A 305 4.49 5.60 22.76
C TYR A 305 3.54 5.77 23.94
N LEU A 306 2.24 5.88 23.68
CA LEU A 306 1.22 5.97 24.71
C LEU A 306 0.84 4.57 25.21
N ALA A 307 1.21 4.27 26.45
CA ALA A 307 0.95 2.96 27.05
C ALA A 307 -0.52 2.52 26.88
N LEU A 308 -0.74 1.53 26.01
CA LEU A 308 -2.04 0.91 25.76
C LEU A 308 -2.41 -0.05 26.90
N ASN A 309 -3.70 -0.28 27.10
CA ASN A 309 -4.16 -1.37 27.94
C ASN A 309 -3.86 -2.71 27.25
N PRO A 310 -3.04 -3.61 27.83
CA PRO A 310 -2.66 -4.84 27.14
C PRO A 310 -3.87 -5.72 26.80
N LYS A 311 -4.80 -5.90 27.73
CA LYS A 311 -5.99 -6.75 27.50
C LYS A 311 -6.79 -6.25 26.30
N THR A 312 -7.08 -4.94 26.26
CA THR A 312 -7.80 -4.33 25.13
C THR A 312 -7.02 -4.43 23.83
N ALA A 313 -5.70 -4.27 23.84
CA ALA A 313 -4.88 -4.39 22.64
C ALA A 313 -4.92 -5.81 22.05
N TRP A 314 -4.78 -6.83 22.91
CA TRP A 314 -4.78 -8.23 22.48
C TRP A 314 -6.18 -8.73 22.07
N GLU A 315 -7.25 -8.27 22.71
CA GLU A 315 -8.63 -8.66 22.38
C GLU A 315 -9.10 -8.17 20.99
N GLN A 316 -8.41 -7.20 20.39
CA GLN A 316 -8.73 -6.68 19.05
C GLN A 316 -8.08 -7.44 17.90
N LEU A 317 -7.12 -8.34 18.20
CA LEU A 317 -6.39 -9.05 17.16
C LEU A 317 -7.24 -10.18 16.56
N PRO A 318 -7.27 -10.32 15.23
CA PRO A 318 -7.74 -11.54 14.59
C PRO A 318 -6.92 -12.76 15.04
N ASP A 319 -7.56 -13.94 15.09
CA ASP A 319 -6.93 -15.19 15.52
C ASP A 319 -5.65 -15.53 14.73
N ASP A 320 -5.64 -15.24 13.42
CA ASP A 320 -4.47 -15.49 12.55
C ASP A 320 -3.35 -14.45 12.71
N VAL A 321 -3.62 -13.31 13.34
CA VAL A 321 -2.65 -12.25 13.64
C VAL A 321 -2.02 -12.43 15.02
N PHE A 322 -2.79 -12.92 15.99
CA PHE A 322 -2.34 -13.14 17.37
C PHE A 322 -0.94 -13.79 17.49
N PRO A 323 -0.61 -14.89 16.79
CA PRO A 323 0.69 -15.56 16.95
C PRO A 323 1.88 -14.81 16.30
N VAL A 324 1.62 -13.83 15.44
CA VAL A 324 2.66 -13.10 14.70
C VAL A 324 2.80 -11.64 15.15
N TYR A 325 1.95 -11.19 16.08
CA TYR A 325 1.91 -9.82 16.57
C TYR A 325 2.79 -9.62 17.80
N THR A 326 3.60 -8.57 17.79
CA THR A 326 4.44 -8.13 18.91
C THR A 326 4.14 -6.67 19.21
N LEU A 327 3.66 -6.39 20.43
CA LEU A 327 3.43 -5.03 20.91
C LEU A 327 4.61 -4.55 21.77
N ILE A 328 5.26 -3.46 21.34
CA ILE A 328 6.29 -2.73 22.08
C ILE A 328 5.62 -1.47 22.65
N ASN A 329 5.08 -1.60 23.85
CA ASN A 329 4.24 -0.60 24.52
C ASN A 329 5.04 0.42 25.34
N THR A 330 6.18 0.86 24.81
CA THR A 330 7.14 1.77 25.49
C THR A 330 7.69 2.86 24.57
N GLY A 331 7.15 2.98 23.35
CA GLY A 331 7.65 3.87 22.31
C GLY A 331 8.92 3.39 21.62
N CYS A 332 9.39 4.21 20.68
CA CYS A 332 10.63 4.00 19.94
C CYS A 332 11.78 4.79 20.56
N GLU A 333 12.96 4.18 20.61
CA GLU A 333 14.20 4.89 20.92
C GLU A 333 14.99 5.17 19.64
N LYS A 334 15.82 6.20 19.63
CA LYS A 334 16.75 6.41 18.51
C LYS A 334 17.75 5.25 18.39
N SER A 335 18.31 4.85 19.53
CA SER A 335 19.32 3.80 19.64
C SER A 335 19.00 2.89 20.83
N GLY A 336 19.43 1.64 20.79
CA GLY A 336 19.23 0.69 21.90
C GLY A 336 18.26 -0.42 21.52
N LYS A 337 17.75 -1.14 22.53
CA LYS A 337 16.91 -2.34 22.32
C LYS A 337 15.52 -2.02 21.76
N PHE A 338 15.04 -0.79 21.95
CA PHE A 338 13.76 -0.31 21.40
C PHE A 338 13.96 0.58 20.17
N SER A 339 15.15 0.57 19.57
CA SER A 339 15.37 1.19 18.26
C SER A 339 14.73 0.33 17.17
N PRO A 340 13.78 0.89 16.39
CA PRO A 340 13.12 0.13 15.33
C PRO A 340 14.12 -0.35 14.28
N TRP A 341 15.20 0.40 14.04
CA TRP A 341 16.24 0.06 13.08
C TRP A 341 17.19 -1.03 13.57
N THR A 342 17.49 -1.04 14.87
CA THR A 342 18.23 -2.16 15.47
C THR A 342 17.42 -3.45 15.36
N ASN A 343 16.11 -3.37 15.65
CA ASN A 343 15.21 -4.52 15.53
C ASN A 343 15.04 -4.96 14.07
N LEU A 344 14.89 -4.03 13.13
CA LEU A 344 14.82 -4.33 11.69
C LEU A 344 16.04 -5.12 11.22
N LYS A 345 17.26 -4.64 11.52
CA LYS A 345 18.51 -5.33 11.13
C LYS A 345 18.64 -6.72 11.74
N ALA A 346 18.09 -6.92 12.95
CA ALA A 346 18.13 -8.21 13.62
C ALA A 346 17.19 -9.24 12.97
N ILE A 347 15.97 -8.82 12.62
CA ILE A 347 14.91 -9.74 12.16
C ILE A 347 14.84 -9.91 10.65
N ALA A 348 15.14 -8.85 9.88
CA ALA A 348 14.97 -8.84 8.44
C ALA A 348 16.22 -9.31 7.70
N LYS A 349 15.99 -9.74 6.46
CA LYS A 349 16.97 -10.16 5.47
C LYS A 349 16.67 -9.47 4.13
N PRO A 350 17.66 -9.34 3.23
CA PRO A 350 17.46 -8.67 1.93
C PRO A 350 16.40 -9.30 1.02
N TYR A 351 15.92 -10.51 1.32
CA TYR A 351 14.87 -11.22 0.57
C TYR A 351 13.51 -11.23 1.28
N ASP A 352 13.42 -10.64 2.47
CA ASP A 352 12.14 -10.41 3.15
C ASP A 352 11.38 -9.27 2.44
N HIS A 353 10.07 -9.20 2.65
CA HIS A 353 9.27 -8.05 2.25
C HIS A 353 8.89 -7.27 3.49
N VAL A 354 9.40 -6.05 3.60
CA VAL A 354 9.29 -5.22 4.78
C VAL A 354 8.46 -3.98 4.47
N VAL A 355 7.38 -3.85 5.24
CA VAL A 355 6.47 -2.71 5.22
C VAL A 355 6.65 -1.94 6.52
N ILE A 356 6.90 -0.64 6.44
CA ILE A 356 7.05 0.22 7.62
C ILE A 356 6.03 1.35 7.55
N LYS A 357 5.26 1.55 8.63
CA LYS A 357 4.59 2.82 8.92
C LYS A 357 5.38 3.59 9.96
N LEU A 358 5.59 4.88 9.72
CA LEU A 358 6.13 5.84 10.67
C LEU A 358 5.13 6.99 10.83
N ASP A 359 4.47 7.04 11.98
CA ASP A 359 3.52 8.09 12.34
C ASP A 359 3.29 7.97 13.86
N ILE A 360 4.21 8.56 14.63
CA ILE A 360 4.31 8.57 16.09
C ILE A 360 3.76 9.89 16.67
N ASP A 361 3.29 10.81 15.81
CA ASP A 361 2.84 12.16 16.18
C ASP A 361 3.91 13.01 16.90
N THR A 362 5.21 12.67 16.73
CA THR A 362 6.32 13.35 17.41
C THR A 362 7.46 13.64 16.43
N PRO A 363 7.43 14.79 15.71
CA PRO A 363 8.41 15.11 14.67
C PRO A 363 9.88 15.06 15.14
N GLN A 364 10.13 15.35 16.43
CA GLN A 364 11.46 15.30 17.04
C GLN A 364 12.04 13.87 17.12
N ILE A 365 11.19 12.85 17.09
CA ILE A 365 11.58 11.43 17.05
C ILE A 365 11.62 10.95 15.60
N GLU A 366 10.60 11.26 14.81
CA GLU A 366 10.43 10.79 13.44
C GLU A 366 11.52 11.31 12.49
N GLY A 367 11.86 12.60 12.59
CA GLY A 367 12.89 13.22 11.77
C GLY A 367 14.25 12.51 11.88
N PRO A 368 14.79 12.31 13.10
CA PRO A 368 15.98 11.49 13.29
C PRO A 368 15.86 10.06 12.74
N LEU A 369 14.73 9.37 12.94
CA LEU A 369 14.53 8.01 12.43
C LEU A 369 14.60 7.96 10.90
N ILE A 370 13.96 8.90 10.20
CA ILE A 370 14.02 9.01 8.74
C ILE A 370 15.42 9.37 8.25
N ASN A 371 16.13 10.24 8.97
CA ASN A 371 17.51 10.56 8.62
C ASN A 371 18.42 9.33 8.69
N GLU A 372 18.18 8.40 9.62
CA GLU A 372 18.92 7.13 9.66
C GLU A 372 18.61 6.26 8.42
N VAL A 373 17.35 6.18 7.99
CA VAL A 373 16.97 5.48 6.74
C VAL A 373 17.71 6.05 5.53
N LEU A 374 17.76 7.39 5.41
CA LEU A 374 18.43 8.06 4.29
C LEU A 374 19.95 7.83 4.26
N ASN A 375 20.59 7.75 5.43
CA ASN A 375 22.05 7.77 5.54
C ASN A 375 22.68 6.39 5.76
N ASP A 376 21.91 5.37 6.10
CA ASP A 376 22.40 4.02 6.37
C ASP A 376 21.87 3.01 5.35
N SER A 377 22.74 2.56 4.44
CA SER A 377 22.38 1.56 3.44
C SER A 377 22.02 0.21 4.01
N THR A 378 22.48 -0.12 5.20
CA THR A 378 22.08 -1.35 5.89
C THR A 378 20.66 -1.28 6.45
N ILE A 379 20.06 -0.08 6.52
CA ILE A 379 18.65 0.11 6.85
C ILE A 379 17.81 0.15 5.58
N HIS A 380 18.04 1.11 4.67
CA HIS A 380 17.13 1.27 3.53
C HIS A 380 17.13 0.09 2.56
N SER A 381 18.21 -0.71 2.47
CA SER A 381 18.21 -1.92 1.66
C SER A 381 17.29 -3.02 2.18
N LEU A 382 16.75 -2.88 3.40
CA LEU A 382 15.83 -3.82 4.02
C LEU A 382 14.37 -3.34 3.98
N ILE A 383 14.07 -2.21 3.33
CA ILE A 383 12.72 -1.60 3.35
C ILE A 383 12.17 -1.59 1.93
N ASP A 384 11.04 -2.26 1.71
CA ASP A 384 10.36 -2.27 0.41
C ASP A 384 9.31 -1.17 0.31
N GLU A 385 8.47 -1.02 1.35
CA GLU A 385 7.39 -0.03 1.41
C GLU A 385 7.49 0.78 2.70
N LEU A 386 7.45 2.11 2.58
CA LEU A 386 7.50 3.04 3.71
C LEU A 386 6.34 4.01 3.64
N PHE A 387 5.61 4.15 4.74
CA PHE A 387 4.52 5.08 4.94
C PHE A 387 4.95 6.07 6.00
N PHE A 388 4.93 7.35 5.69
CA PHE A 388 5.38 8.38 6.62
C PHE A 388 4.53 9.64 6.48
N GLU A 389 4.05 10.16 7.61
CA GLU A 389 3.35 11.43 7.71
C GLU A 389 4.34 12.54 8.04
N HIS A 390 4.87 13.19 7.01
CA HIS A 390 5.78 14.32 7.20
C HIS A 390 4.99 15.60 7.51
N HIS A 391 4.85 15.89 8.80
CA HIS A 391 4.25 17.11 9.33
C HIS A 391 5.02 18.37 8.89
N VAL A 392 4.40 19.20 8.03
CA VAL A 392 4.97 20.44 7.49
C VAL A 392 3.96 21.58 7.49
N THR A 393 4.43 22.83 7.43
CA THR A 393 3.51 23.98 7.30
C THR A 393 2.97 24.08 5.87
N VAL A 394 1.66 23.89 5.74
CA VAL A 394 0.87 24.16 4.53
C VAL A 394 -0.53 24.61 4.94
N ARG A 395 -1.02 25.70 4.33
CA ARG A 395 -2.22 26.44 4.76
C ARG A 395 -3.43 25.53 5.01
N GLU A 396 -3.65 24.56 4.15
CA GLU A 396 -4.81 23.67 4.20
C GLU A 396 -4.73 22.61 5.31
N MET A 397 -3.54 22.30 5.81
CA MET A 397 -3.31 21.33 6.89
C MET A 397 -3.11 21.96 8.26
N ILE A 398 -2.96 23.29 8.37
CA ILE A 398 -2.77 23.99 9.65
C ILE A 398 -3.87 23.66 10.66
N LYS A 399 -5.12 23.46 10.21
CA LYS A 399 -6.24 23.09 11.12
C LYS A 399 -6.11 21.68 11.71
N TYR A 400 -5.33 20.80 11.11
CA TYR A 400 -5.13 19.42 11.56
C TYR A 400 -3.81 19.27 12.32
N TRP A 401 -2.74 19.82 11.76
CA TRP A 401 -1.38 19.66 12.31
C TRP A 401 -0.92 20.85 13.16
N GLY A 402 -1.62 21.99 13.12
CA GLY A 402 -1.10 23.24 13.66
C GLY A 402 0.06 23.81 12.83
N ASN A 403 0.88 24.65 13.46
CA ASN A 403 2.06 25.22 12.83
C ASN A 403 3.26 24.28 13.02
N GLN A 404 3.59 23.52 11.98
CA GLN A 404 4.67 22.55 11.99
C GLN A 404 5.97 23.14 11.41
N PRO A 405 7.16 22.72 11.87
CA PRO A 405 8.40 23.13 11.23
C PRO A 405 8.48 22.59 9.79
N GLY A 406 9.19 23.31 8.92
CA GLY A 406 9.42 22.89 7.53
C GLY A 406 8.31 23.27 6.55
N LEU A 407 8.61 23.07 5.28
CA LEU A 407 7.77 23.43 4.14
C LEU A 407 7.35 22.19 3.36
N LEU A 408 6.25 22.30 2.59
CA LEU A 408 5.82 21.23 1.69
C LEU A 408 6.93 20.78 0.71
N LYS A 409 7.77 21.73 0.26
CA LYS A 409 8.96 21.44 -0.56
C LYS A 409 9.90 20.42 0.11
N ASP A 410 10.05 20.48 1.43
CA ASP A 410 10.92 19.57 2.17
C ASP A 410 10.39 18.13 2.09
N SER A 411 9.07 17.93 2.18
CA SER A 411 8.42 16.63 1.98
C SER A 411 8.65 16.08 0.57
N TYR A 412 8.53 16.92 -0.47
CA TYR A 412 8.81 16.52 -1.85
C TYR A 412 10.25 16.04 -2.02
N ILE A 413 11.22 16.81 -1.51
CA ILE A 413 12.64 16.46 -1.58
C ILE A 413 12.89 15.14 -0.83
N LEU A 414 12.34 15.02 0.38
CA LEU A 414 12.51 13.85 1.22
C LEU A 414 11.95 12.59 0.56
N PHE A 415 10.70 12.63 0.09
CA PHE A 415 10.03 11.45 -0.46
C PHE A 415 10.63 11.04 -1.80
N THR A 416 11.04 12.01 -2.62
CA THR A 416 11.79 11.73 -3.85
C THR A 416 13.11 11.02 -3.55
N LYS A 417 13.86 11.47 -2.55
CA LYS A 417 15.11 10.81 -2.13
C LYS A 417 14.86 9.37 -1.66
N LEU A 418 13.83 9.13 -0.85
CA LEU A 418 13.48 7.77 -0.43
C LEU A 418 13.13 6.86 -1.62
N ARG A 419 12.37 7.36 -2.61
CA ARG A 419 12.07 6.63 -3.85
C ARG A 419 13.33 6.37 -4.69
N GLN A 420 14.27 7.31 -4.73
CA GLN A 420 15.57 7.14 -5.38
C GLN A 420 16.48 6.13 -4.68
N LEU A 421 16.22 5.78 -3.41
CA LEU A 421 16.90 4.69 -2.70
C LEU A 421 16.25 3.32 -2.95
N GLY A 422 15.17 3.26 -3.73
CA GLY A 422 14.44 2.03 -4.03
C GLY A 422 13.27 1.73 -3.10
N ILE A 423 13.03 2.58 -2.10
CA ILE A 423 11.88 2.45 -1.19
C ILE A 423 10.62 2.94 -1.89
N ARG A 424 9.55 2.16 -1.89
CA ARG A 424 8.22 2.62 -2.30
C ARG A 424 7.64 3.48 -1.18
N MET A 425 7.97 4.78 -1.23
CA MET A 425 7.59 5.76 -0.24
C MET A 425 6.20 6.35 -0.52
N HIS A 426 5.33 6.31 0.50
CA HIS A 426 3.92 6.70 0.50
C HIS A 426 3.62 7.75 1.58
N SER A 427 2.98 8.88 1.23
CA SER A 427 2.57 9.88 2.23
C SER A 427 1.43 9.35 3.08
N TRP A 428 1.67 9.03 4.35
CA TRP A 428 0.61 8.54 5.22
C TRP A 428 -0.42 9.65 5.48
N PRO A 429 -1.75 9.37 5.41
CA PRO A 429 -2.81 10.37 5.54
C PRO A 429 -3.45 10.50 6.92
#